data_AF-A0A7C4YZ08-F1
#
_entry.id   AF-A0A7C4YZ08-F1
#
_cell.length_a   1.000
_cell.length_b   1.000
_cell.length_c   1.000
_cell.angle_alpha   90.00
_cell.angle_beta   90.00
_cell.angle_gamma   90.00
#
_symmetry.space_group_name_H-M   'P 1'
#
loop_
_entity.id
_entity.type
_entity.pdbx_description
1 polymer ?
#
loop_
_entity_poly.entity_id
_entity_poly.type
_entity_poly.pdbx_seq_one_letter_code
_entity_poly.pdbx_strand_id
1 'polypeptide(L)'
;MKDPVASFNAKGSPVTIGTCSVCGTKLYRMGKTDAHAGLTPPPKPEKQEEVEKREGKLVIVESPAKAKTVGRFLGKGYTVRASVGHVRDLL
;
A
#
# COMPACT_ATOMS: atom_id res chain seq x y z
N MET A 1 -6.39 22.56 21.14
CA MET A 1 -6.36 22.69 19.67
C MET A 1 -7.41 23.71 19.30
N LYS A 2 -7.02 24.82 18.66
CA LYS A 2 -7.95 25.81 18.12
C LYS A 2 -8.37 25.37 16.72
N ASP A 3 -9.64 25.59 16.38
CA ASP A 3 -10.25 25.33 15.07
C ASP A 3 -9.99 23.92 14.51
N PRO A 4 -10.46 22.85 15.19
CA PRO A 4 -10.30 21.48 14.72
C PRO A 4 -11.20 21.20 13.51
N VAL A 5 -10.60 20.93 12.36
CA VAL A 5 -11.25 20.51 11.12
C VAL A 5 -11.03 19.03 10.90
N ALA A 6 -12.12 18.27 10.77
CA ALA A 6 -12.08 16.85 10.41
C ALA A 6 -11.87 16.69 8.90
N SER A 7 -10.93 15.84 8.51
CA SER A 7 -10.62 15.53 7.12
C SER A 7 -10.07 14.10 6.99
N PHE A 8 -9.84 13.65 5.77
CA PHE A 8 -9.22 12.37 5.50
C PHE A 8 -7.89 12.57 4.77
N ASN A 9 -6.90 11.72 5.09
CA ASN A 9 -5.65 11.72 4.32
C ASN A 9 -5.84 11.02 2.95
N ALA A 10 -4.80 11.09 2.11
CA ALA A 10 -4.79 10.44 0.78
C ALA A 10 -5.00 8.90 0.81
N LYS A 11 -4.88 8.27 1.98
CA LYS A 11 -5.11 6.83 2.20
C LYS A 11 -6.49 6.53 2.81
N GLY A 12 -7.34 7.55 3.01
CA GLY A 12 -8.67 7.43 3.61
C GLY A 12 -8.70 7.31 5.13
N SER A 13 -7.58 7.52 5.83
CA SER A 13 -7.57 7.50 7.31
C SER A 13 -8.08 8.84 7.87
N PRO A 14 -8.86 8.83 8.97
CA PRO A 14 -9.41 10.05 9.57
C PRO A 14 -8.32 10.86 10.28
N VAL A 15 -8.36 12.17 10.05
CA VAL A 15 -7.38 13.13 10.57
C VAL A 15 -8.10 14.40 10.98
N THR A 16 -7.72 14.92 12.15
CA THR A 16 -8.12 16.26 12.58
C THR A 16 -6.95 17.22 12.41
N ILE A 17 -7.16 18.31 11.68
CA ILE A 17 -6.19 19.38 11.44
C ILE A 17 -6.63 20.60 12.25
N GLY A 18 -5.71 21.35 12.82
CA GLY A 18 -6.04 22.56 13.59
C GLY A 18 -4.79 23.29 14.05
N THR A 19 -4.93 24.23 14.97
CA THR A 19 -3.84 25.14 15.34
C THR A 19 -3.51 25.02 16.82
N CYS A 20 -2.22 25.04 17.17
CA CYS A 20 -1.78 25.05 18.55
C CYS A 20 -2.13 26.38 19.21
N SER A 21 -2.80 26.34 20.37
CA SER A 21 -3.25 27.53 21.09
C SER A 21 -2.13 28.34 21.75
N VAL A 22 -0.95 27.75 21.90
CA VAL A 22 0.21 28.34 22.59
C VAL A 22 1.22 28.92 21.60
N CYS A 23 1.59 28.14 20.57
CA CYS A 23 2.64 28.52 19.62
C CYS A 23 2.16 28.73 18.18
N GLY A 24 0.87 28.54 17.89
CA GLY A 24 0.32 28.77 16.55
C GLY A 24 0.68 27.71 15.49
N THR A 25 1.50 26.71 15.83
CA THR A 25 1.88 25.64 14.89
C THR A 25 0.67 24.81 14.45
N LYS A 26 0.64 24.39 13.18
CA LYS A 26 -0.37 23.46 12.66
C LYS A 26 -0.24 22.11 13.36
N LEU A 27 -1.33 21.65 13.95
CA LEU A 27 -1.49 20.34 14.58
C LEU A 27 -2.16 19.39 13.59
N TYR A 28 -1.57 18.22 13.42
CA TYR A 28 -2.09 17.14 12.60
C TYR A 28 -2.25 15.90 13.49
N ARG A 29 -3.49 15.56 13.84
CA ARG A 29 -3.79 14.45 14.75
C ARG A 29 -4.56 13.37 13.99
N MET A 30 -3.98 12.19 13.91
CA MET A 30 -4.67 11.01 13.38
C MET A 30 -5.67 10.49 14.41
N GLY A 31 -6.86 10.08 13.98
CA GLY A 31 -7.88 9.51 14.84
C GLY A 31 -9.30 9.90 14.45
N LYS A 32 -10.26 9.02 14.76
CA LYS A 32 -11.69 9.25 14.53
C LYS A 32 -12.23 10.16 15.64
N THR A 33 -12.81 11.29 15.26
CA THR A 33 -13.54 12.20 16.16
C THR A 33 -15.00 12.27 15.74
N ASP A 34 -15.89 12.75 16.60
CA ASP A 34 -17.34 12.86 16.31
C ASP A 34 -17.62 13.70 15.06
N ALA A 35 -16.74 14.66 14.76
CA ALA A 35 -16.77 15.47 13.54
C ALA A 35 -16.58 14.68 12.23
N HIS A 36 -16.25 13.37 12.29
CA HIS A 36 -16.16 12.49 11.12
C HIS A 36 -17.46 11.71 10.84
N ALA A 37 -18.50 11.83 11.68
CA ALA A 37 -19.72 11.02 11.56
C ALA A 37 -20.53 11.28 10.27
N GLY A 38 -20.37 12.45 9.65
CA GLY A 38 -21.06 12.83 8.41
C GLY A 38 -20.17 12.97 7.17
N LEU A 39 -18.88 12.69 7.29
CA LEU A 39 -17.94 12.83 6.17
C LEU A 39 -17.67 11.46 5.54
N THR A 40 -17.86 11.35 4.24
CA THR A 40 -17.48 10.15 3.49
C THR A 40 -15.97 10.13 3.28
N PRO A 41 -15.27 9.04 3.66
CA PRO A 41 -13.87 8.90 3.35
C PRO A 41 -13.66 8.93 1.83
N PRO A 42 -12.55 9.52 1.35
CA PRO A 42 -12.19 9.41 -0.06
C PRO A 42 -12.04 7.93 -0.39
N PRO A 43 -12.36 7.52 -1.64
CA PRO A 43 -12.11 6.16 -2.06
C PRO A 43 -10.65 5.86 -1.77
N LYS A 44 -10.41 4.83 -0.95
CA LYS A 44 -9.05 4.37 -0.68
C LYS A 44 -8.42 4.12 -2.05
N PRO A 45 -7.22 4.65 -2.34
CA PRO A 45 -6.55 4.29 -3.57
C PRO A 45 -6.51 2.77 -3.58
N GLU A 46 -7.25 2.17 -4.52
CA GLU A 46 -7.25 0.73 -4.69
C GLU A 46 -5.79 0.39 -4.80
N LYS A 47 -5.29 -0.39 -3.84
CA LYS A 47 -3.92 -0.85 -3.88
C LYS A 47 -3.93 -1.70 -5.12
N GLN A 48 -3.51 -1.12 -6.23
CA GLN A 48 -3.25 -1.81 -7.46
C GLN A 48 -2.15 -2.78 -7.07
N GLU A 49 -2.55 -3.95 -6.57
CA GLU A 49 -1.86 -5.20 -6.82
C GLU A 49 -2.03 -5.49 -8.32
N GLU A 50 -1.71 -4.49 -9.15
CA GLU A 50 -1.28 -4.69 -10.51
C GLU A 50 0.03 -5.43 -10.34
N VAL A 51 -0.11 -6.75 -10.23
CA VAL A 51 0.80 -7.65 -10.89
C VAL A 51 0.82 -7.17 -12.33
N GLU A 52 1.68 -6.18 -12.63
CA GLU A 52 1.99 -5.76 -13.99
C GLU A 52 2.20 -7.07 -14.75
N LYS A 53 1.28 -7.40 -15.64
CA LYS A 53 1.34 -8.63 -16.41
C LYS A 53 2.48 -8.41 -17.38
N ARG A 54 3.70 -8.73 -16.94
CA ARG A 54 4.90 -8.57 -17.74
C ARG A 54 4.74 -9.49 -18.95
N GLU A 55 4.51 -8.87 -20.11
CA GLU A 55 4.52 -9.57 -21.38
C GLU A 55 5.94 -10.06 -21.62
N GLY A 56 6.12 -11.38 -21.54
CA GLY A 56 7.46 -11.96 -21.46
C GLY A 56 7.45 -13.46 -21.20
N LYS A 57 8.61 -14.09 -21.39
CA LYS A 57 8.76 -15.53 -21.15
C LYS A 57 8.61 -15.83 -19.65
N LEU A 58 7.88 -16.89 -19.32
CA LEU A 58 7.71 -17.34 -17.94
C LEU A 58 8.95 -18.14 -17.49
N VAL A 59 9.53 -17.75 -16.36
CA VAL A 59 10.65 -18.43 -15.71
C VAL A 59 10.22 -18.81 -14.31
N ILE A 60 10.27 -20.10 -13.98
CA ILE A 60 9.91 -20.62 -12.67
C ILE A 60 11.18 -21.01 -11.92
N VAL A 61 11.30 -20.58 -10.67
CA VAL A 61 12.44 -20.88 -9.78
C VAL A 61 11.96 -21.48 -8.46
N GLU A 62 12.84 -22.13 -7.69
CA GLU A 62 12.42 -22.81 -6.45
C GLU A 62 11.99 -21.86 -5.32
N SER A 63 12.63 -20.68 -5.20
CA SER A 63 12.48 -19.80 -4.03
C SER A 63 12.10 -18.36 -4.39
N PRO A 64 11.31 -17.67 -3.55
CA PRO A 64 10.88 -16.30 -3.81
C PRO A 64 12.04 -15.29 -3.78
N ALA A 65 13.08 -15.57 -2.99
CA ALA A 65 14.31 -14.77 -2.98
C ALA A 65 15.03 -14.84 -4.34
N LYS A 66 15.18 -16.05 -4.91
CA LYS A 66 15.75 -16.21 -6.26
C LYS A 66 14.91 -15.50 -7.32
N ALA A 67 13.58 -15.55 -7.23
CA ALA A 67 12.71 -14.87 -8.21
C ALA A 67 12.94 -13.35 -8.22
N LYS A 68 13.11 -12.73 -7.05
CA LYS A 68 13.42 -11.29 -6.93
C LYS A 68 14.79 -10.97 -7.54
N THR A 69 15.79 -11.79 -7.29
CA THR A 69 17.15 -11.59 -7.80
C THR A 69 17.22 -11.78 -9.32
N VAL A 70 16.74 -12.91 -9.83
CA VAL A 70 16.72 -13.24 -11.28
C VAL A 70 15.86 -12.27 -12.07
N GLY A 71 14.72 -11.83 -11.51
CA GLY A 71 13.85 -10.84 -12.14
C GLY A 71 14.52 -9.46 -12.34
N ARG A 72 15.52 -9.11 -11.50
CA ARG A 72 16.31 -7.88 -11.69
C ARG A 72 17.34 -8.03 -12.82
N PHE A 73 17.87 -9.24 -13.03
CA PHE A 73 18.84 -9.51 -14.08
C PHE A 73 18.21 -9.64 -15.47
N LEU A 74 17.06 -10.32 -15.58
CA LEU A 74 16.39 -10.58 -16.87
C LEU A 74 15.56 -9.39 -17.38
N GLY A 75 15.17 -8.46 -16.50
CA GLY A 75 14.43 -7.25 -16.87
C GLY A 75 12.94 -7.49 -17.16
N LYS A 76 12.34 -6.56 -17.91
CA LYS A 76 10.87 -6.50 -18.13
C LYS A 76 10.32 -7.56 -19.09
N GLY A 77 11.16 -8.16 -19.93
CA GLY A 77 10.77 -9.18 -20.93
C GLY A 77 10.59 -10.59 -20.36
N TYR A 78 10.68 -10.76 -19.04
CA TYR A 78 10.52 -12.04 -18.37
C TYR A 78 9.60 -11.91 -17.15
N THR A 79 8.68 -12.86 -17.02
CA THR A 79 7.88 -13.06 -15.81
C THR A 79 8.53 -14.13 -14.97
N VAL A 80 9.13 -13.76 -13.83
CA VAL A 80 9.78 -14.71 -12.93
C VAL A 80 8.87 -15.03 -11.73
N ARG A 81 8.56 -16.31 -11.52
CA ARG A 81 7.70 -16.80 -10.43
C ARG A 81 8.43 -17.88 -9.62
N ALA A 82 8.10 -18.01 -8.34
CA ALA A 82 8.65 -19.06 -7.49
C ALA A 82 7.66 -20.22 -7.32
N SER A 83 8.14 -21.47 -7.32
CA SER A 83 7.35 -22.67 -7.04
C SER A 83 7.08 -22.88 -5.55
N VAL A 84 7.90 -22.27 -4.68
CA VAL A 84 7.80 -22.37 -3.21
C VAL A 84 7.91 -23.82 -2.72
N GLY A 85 8.72 -24.64 -3.42
CA GLY A 85 8.93 -26.05 -3.09
C GLY A 85 8.43 -27.02 -4.16
N HIS A 86 8.22 -28.27 -3.74
CA HIS A 86 7.70 -29.35 -4.60
C HIS A 86 6.21 -29.16 -4.85
N VAL A 87 5.79 -29.28 -6.10
CA VAL A 87 4.40 -29.07 -6.53
C VAL A 87 3.60 -30.37 -6.50
N ARG A 88 4.25 -31.52 -6.69
CA ARG A 88 3.65 -32.85 -6.60
C ARG A 88 4.59 -33.78 -5.88
N ASP A 89 4.01 -34.64 -5.05
CA ASP A 89 4.67 -35.71 -4.33
C ASP A 89 3.92 -37.03 -4.60
N LEU A 90 4.61 -38.15 -4.49
CA LEU A 90 4.12 -39.49 -4.85
C LEU A 90 3.72 -40.34 -3.63
N LEU A 91 3.59 -39.72 -2.45
CA LEU A 91 3.19 -40.38 -1.21
C LEU A 91 1.77 -40.96 -1.26
#